data_AF-A0A355TSU7-F1
#
_entry.id   AF-A0A355TSU7-F1
#
_cell.length_a   1.000
_cell.length_b   1.000
_cell.length_c   1.000
_cell.angle_alpha   90.00
_cell.angle_beta   90.00
_cell.angle_gamma   90.00
#
_symmetry.space_group_name_H-M   'P 1'
#
loop_
_entity.id
_entity.type
_entity.pdbx_description
1 polymer ?
#
loop_
_entity_poly.entity_id
_entity_poly.type
_entity_poly.pdbx_seq_one_letter_code
_entity_poly.pdbx_strand_id
1 'polypeptide(L)'
;MNLQTLFDLKKQLDRLAIAGTSLLENDFRLQKSLEAIAPLAASSPVFAKISESLKNLLEAPQEKRNSIFLDVLALVNAVVYTQGSFGCAGELTEQKAEPGRCLELSYTKLKEILDPITSKGSGRFAPIQEIWNHHPEYFADYRVIYRLIDALDENYAELGTLYVKILLHQLKEGNFSPKLLEDNFDPEGKRSMIRRVQLLAYATEEQEWLLEQLPKAKKGVKEAILLALGKDKANLPILLDLANTEKGKNYQAVLRALAHIDTYETKQLWEKEFEKVPLAAIQLLDGSTTSLAIELASQFLLEIMKNLAANPQNKEAINAFPHCLEAMAGKWNADSVNVWSQAAQYAKHIYNNPSNCGATTTMLAAALAKSLVVNPCNEAKATAQCLAEQYPSFLCLGFLADALTLSSEALYDKYAGKIVHKSLLRWETKDKRTARLQITAAISWIYHSELHKSDGIYYSYHDYLTNIIFDKFQPINKLDLRWFTLLTAPDVGRPDSIDSYFSDLPQIGSMYYSLEQIMAWLIDSKDQARCKIIGDFLYQSAKKEKNVWIKADYFKYLKRCGWSDSDLEFLQ
;
A
#
# COMPACT_ATOMS: atom_id res chain seq x y z
N MET A 1 -31.88 42.64 7.21
CA MET A 1 -33.18 42.54 7.92
C MET A 1 -32.93 41.86 9.26
N ASN A 2 -33.33 42.47 10.37
CA ASN A 2 -33.16 41.85 11.69
C ASN A 2 -34.24 40.78 11.89
N LEU A 3 -33.84 39.51 12.00
CA LEU A 3 -34.73 38.36 12.16
C LEU A 3 -34.86 37.86 13.60
N GLN A 4 -34.32 38.60 14.58
CA GLN A 4 -34.35 38.19 15.98
C GLN A 4 -35.77 37.89 16.47
N THR A 5 -36.75 38.71 16.06
CA THR A 5 -38.16 38.50 16.40
C THR A 5 -38.74 37.20 15.83
N LEU A 6 -38.28 36.75 14.66
CA LEU A 6 -38.65 35.45 14.10
C LEU A 6 -38.03 34.29 14.88
N PHE A 7 -36.76 34.40 15.29
CA PHE A 7 -36.11 33.37 16.11
C PHE A 7 -36.74 33.28 17.51
N ASP A 8 -37.11 34.42 18.09
CA ASP A 8 -37.80 34.49 19.39
C ASP A 8 -39.20 33.87 19.30
N LEU A 9 -39.93 34.11 18.20
CA LEU A 9 -41.20 33.41 17.93
C LEU A 9 -40.98 31.90 17.84
N LYS A 10 -40.03 31.43 17.03
CA LYS A 10 -39.75 30.00 16.89
C LYS A 10 -39.51 29.35 18.25
N LYS A 11 -38.69 29.99 19.10
CA LYS A 11 -38.41 29.51 20.46
C LYS A 11 -39.68 29.44 21.33
N GLN A 12 -40.60 30.38 21.17
CA GLN A 12 -41.87 30.35 21.89
C GLN A 12 -42.80 29.23 21.37
N LEU A 13 -42.87 29.03 20.06
CA LEU A 13 -43.63 27.92 19.46
C LEU A 13 -43.04 26.56 19.86
N ASP A 14 -41.71 26.39 19.87
CA ASP A 14 -41.05 25.15 20.32
C ASP A 14 -41.39 24.85 21.79
N ARG A 15 -41.45 25.87 22.65
CA ARG A 15 -41.90 25.71 24.05
C ARG A 15 -43.35 25.27 24.15
N LEU A 16 -44.22 25.86 23.33
CA LEU A 16 -45.63 25.47 23.26
C LEU A 16 -45.82 24.04 22.72
N ALA A 17 -44.96 23.59 21.80
CA ALA A 17 -44.98 22.21 21.31
C ALA A 17 -44.75 21.20 22.45
N ILE A 18 -43.91 21.56 23.42
CA ILE A 18 -43.61 20.74 24.61
C ILE A 18 -44.73 20.87 25.65
N ALA A 19 -45.20 22.09 25.91
CA ALA A 19 -46.16 22.38 26.98
C ALA A 19 -47.62 22.03 26.62
N GLY A 20 -47.94 21.95 25.33
CA GLY A 20 -49.28 21.69 24.81
C GLY A 20 -50.09 22.97 24.53
N THR A 21 -50.99 22.90 23.54
CA THR A 21 -51.81 24.03 23.08
C THR A 21 -52.94 24.41 24.05
N SER A 22 -53.16 23.62 25.11
CA SER A 22 -54.15 23.92 26.16
C SER A 22 -53.83 25.19 26.95
N LEU A 23 -52.57 25.65 26.90
CA LEU A 23 -52.10 26.86 27.60
C LEU A 23 -52.20 28.15 26.76
N LEU A 24 -52.68 28.05 25.51
CA LEU A 24 -52.72 29.20 24.58
C LEU A 24 -53.65 30.33 25.02
N GLU A 25 -54.76 30.02 25.70
CA GLU A 25 -55.74 31.04 26.14
C GLU A 25 -55.14 32.09 27.08
N ASN A 26 -54.03 31.78 27.74
CA ASN A 26 -53.35 32.67 28.67
C ASN A 26 -51.87 32.92 28.28
N ASP A 27 -51.46 32.58 27.05
CA ASP A 27 -50.07 32.78 26.63
C ASP A 27 -49.81 34.21 26.14
N PHE A 28 -49.64 35.11 27.10
CA PHE A 28 -49.23 36.50 26.86
C PHE A 28 -47.91 36.62 26.06
N ARG A 29 -47.03 35.61 26.13
CA ARG A 29 -45.76 35.63 25.41
C ARG A 29 -45.99 35.44 23.91
N LEU A 30 -46.90 34.54 23.52
CA LEU A 30 -47.24 34.36 22.12
C LEU A 30 -47.95 35.60 21.54
N GLN A 31 -48.81 36.24 22.31
CA GLN A 31 -49.44 37.52 21.93
C GLN A 31 -48.37 38.62 21.72
N LYS A 32 -47.39 38.72 22.62
CA LYS A 32 -46.25 39.63 22.46
C LYS A 32 -45.41 39.29 21.22
N SER A 33 -45.24 38.02 20.90
CA SER A 33 -44.55 37.59 19.67
C SER A 33 -45.31 37.96 18.40
N LEU A 34 -46.66 37.92 18.42
CA LEU A 34 -47.49 38.39 17.31
C LEU A 34 -47.30 39.90 17.08
N GLU A 35 -47.32 40.71 18.14
CA GLU A 35 -47.05 42.15 18.06
C GLU A 35 -45.63 42.44 17.54
N ALA A 36 -44.63 41.70 18.02
CA ALA A 36 -43.24 41.87 17.60
C ALA A 36 -42.98 41.50 16.12
N ILE A 37 -43.84 40.68 15.51
CA ILE A 37 -43.76 40.27 14.10
C ILE A 37 -44.53 41.21 13.17
N ALA A 38 -45.48 42.00 13.68
CA ALA A 38 -46.27 42.93 12.87
C ALA A 38 -45.41 43.87 11.99
N PRO A 39 -44.26 44.42 12.46
CA PRO A 39 -43.39 45.23 11.59
C PRO A 39 -42.79 44.44 10.41
N LEU A 40 -42.51 43.14 10.59
CA LEU A 40 -41.98 42.27 9.53
C LEU A 40 -43.07 41.84 8.54
N ALA A 41 -44.32 41.74 8.97
CA ALA A 41 -45.45 41.40 8.11
C ALA A 41 -45.61 42.38 6.93
N ALA A 42 -45.34 43.67 7.15
CA ALA A 42 -45.37 44.68 6.09
C ALA A 42 -44.24 44.54 5.07
N SER A 43 -43.13 43.88 5.41
CA SER A 43 -41.95 43.75 4.55
C SER A 43 -41.93 42.51 3.64
N SER A 44 -42.72 41.47 3.94
CA SER A 44 -42.75 40.25 3.12
C SER A 44 -44.07 39.48 3.26
N PRO A 45 -44.63 38.95 2.17
CA PRO A 45 -45.83 38.11 2.20
C PRO A 45 -45.70 36.88 3.12
N VAL A 46 -44.48 36.36 3.27
CA VAL A 46 -44.21 35.19 4.12
C VAL A 46 -44.38 35.56 5.60
N PHE A 47 -43.92 36.74 6.03
CA PHE A 47 -44.14 37.21 7.41
C PHE A 47 -45.58 37.66 7.65
N ALA A 48 -46.26 38.20 6.63
CA ALA A 48 -47.68 38.47 6.68
C ALA A 48 -48.47 37.18 6.96
N LYS A 49 -48.16 36.09 6.24
CA LYS A 49 -48.78 34.78 6.45
C LYS A 49 -48.49 34.21 7.85
N ILE A 50 -47.27 34.38 8.38
CA ILE A 50 -46.92 33.99 9.75
C ILE A 50 -47.75 34.78 10.77
N SER A 51 -47.86 36.10 10.61
CA SER A 51 -48.64 36.97 11.49
C SER A 51 -50.13 36.60 11.49
N GLU A 52 -50.70 36.39 10.31
CA GLU A 52 -52.10 35.96 10.16
C GLU A 52 -52.33 34.57 10.78
N SER A 53 -51.43 33.61 10.53
CA SER A 53 -51.57 32.24 11.06
C SER A 53 -51.44 32.21 12.59
N LEU A 54 -50.61 33.08 13.17
CA LEU A 54 -50.51 33.26 14.62
C LEU A 54 -51.77 33.88 15.23
N LYS A 55 -52.35 34.88 14.56
CA LYS A 55 -53.62 35.47 14.98
C LYS A 55 -54.73 34.41 14.96
N ASN A 56 -54.81 33.63 13.88
CA ASN A 56 -55.76 32.53 13.74
C ASN A 56 -55.56 31.46 14.82
N LEU A 57 -54.30 31.18 15.21
CA LEU A 57 -54.00 30.25 16.30
C LEU A 57 -54.53 30.72 17.66
N LEU A 58 -54.37 32.01 17.97
CA LEU A 58 -54.86 32.60 19.22
C LEU A 58 -56.39 32.65 19.30
N GLU A 59 -57.05 32.85 18.15
CA GLU A 59 -58.52 32.96 18.06
C GLU A 59 -59.23 31.60 17.85
N ALA A 60 -58.47 30.52 17.58
CA ALA A 60 -59.04 29.21 17.26
C ALA A 60 -59.74 28.53 18.45
N PRO A 61 -60.83 27.78 18.21
CA PRO A 61 -61.45 26.92 19.22
C PRO A 61 -60.57 25.70 19.52
N GLN A 62 -60.72 25.12 20.71
CA GLN A 62 -59.82 24.09 21.25
C GLN A 62 -59.62 22.89 20.30
N GLU A 63 -60.67 22.49 19.57
CA GLU A 63 -60.66 21.34 18.66
C GLU A 63 -59.76 21.56 17.43
N LYS A 64 -59.51 22.82 17.03
CA LYS A 64 -58.72 23.18 15.84
C LYS A 64 -57.31 23.68 16.17
N ARG A 65 -57.04 24.05 17.43
CA ARG A 65 -55.76 24.65 17.86
C ARG A 65 -54.54 23.79 17.53
N ASN A 66 -54.62 22.47 17.73
CA ASN A 66 -53.48 21.57 17.46
C ASN A 66 -53.04 21.58 15.99
N SER A 67 -53.99 21.50 15.06
CA SER A 67 -53.68 21.52 13.62
C SER A 67 -53.07 22.85 13.21
N ILE A 68 -53.71 23.96 13.60
CA ILE A 68 -53.25 25.32 13.26
C ILE A 68 -51.87 25.59 13.87
N PHE A 69 -51.62 25.11 15.10
CA PHE A 69 -50.32 25.24 15.75
C PHE A 69 -49.22 24.54 14.97
N LEU A 70 -49.45 23.31 14.51
CA LEU A 70 -48.47 22.57 13.71
C LEU A 70 -48.19 23.26 12.38
N ASP A 71 -49.20 23.82 11.73
CA ASP A 71 -49.03 24.58 10.48
C ASP A 71 -48.19 25.86 10.70
N VAL A 72 -48.46 26.60 11.78
CA VAL A 72 -47.69 27.79 12.18
C VAL A 72 -46.25 27.42 12.49
N LEU A 73 -46.02 26.38 13.30
CA LEU A 73 -44.71 25.90 13.67
C LEU A 73 -43.91 25.44 12.44
N ALA A 74 -44.55 24.69 11.54
CA ALA A 74 -43.94 24.23 10.30
C ALA A 74 -43.53 25.41 9.40
N LEU A 75 -44.41 26.40 9.21
CA LEU A 75 -44.10 27.58 8.41
C LEU A 75 -42.94 28.39 9.01
N VAL A 76 -42.96 28.64 10.32
CA VAL A 76 -41.88 29.38 11.00
C VAL A 76 -40.55 28.63 10.92
N ASN A 77 -40.56 27.30 11.13
CA ASN A 77 -39.37 26.47 10.98
C ASN A 77 -38.81 26.50 9.56
N ALA A 78 -39.67 26.40 8.54
CA ALA A 78 -39.26 26.47 7.14
C ALA A 78 -38.58 27.80 6.82
N VAL A 79 -39.17 28.92 7.26
CA VAL A 79 -38.59 30.25 7.02
C VAL A 79 -37.26 30.38 7.76
N VAL A 80 -37.19 30.05 9.05
CA VAL A 80 -35.94 30.08 9.82
C VAL A 80 -34.85 29.25 9.17
N TYR A 81 -35.17 28.04 8.70
CA TYR A 81 -34.21 27.14 8.05
C TYR A 81 -33.64 27.75 6.75
N THR A 82 -34.47 28.44 5.96
CA THR A 82 -34.03 29.11 4.72
C THR A 82 -33.23 30.39 4.93
N GLN A 83 -33.22 30.95 6.15
CA GLN A 83 -32.43 32.15 6.48
C GLN A 83 -31.02 31.83 6.98
N GLY A 84 -30.63 30.55 6.97
CA GLY A 84 -29.24 30.16 7.21
C GLY A 84 -28.31 30.73 6.14
N SER A 85 -27.40 31.62 6.53
CA SER A 85 -26.30 32.04 5.67
C SER A 85 -25.22 30.95 5.68
N PHE A 86 -24.76 30.53 4.50
CA PHE A 86 -23.62 29.63 4.33
C PHE A 86 -22.55 30.32 3.48
N GLY A 87 -21.28 29.96 3.71
CA GLY A 87 -20.12 30.54 3.02
C GLY A 87 -19.16 31.27 3.96
N CYS A 88 -18.03 31.72 3.40
CA CYS A 88 -17.01 32.51 4.08
C CYS A 88 -17.03 33.94 3.55
N ALA A 89 -16.62 34.92 4.38
CA ALA A 89 -16.43 36.28 3.92
C ALA A 89 -15.27 36.35 2.90
N GLY A 90 -15.49 36.99 1.75
CA GLY A 90 -14.49 37.15 0.70
C GLY A 90 -15.13 37.25 -0.69
N GLU A 91 -14.32 37.62 -1.68
CA GLU A 91 -14.70 37.57 -3.09
C GLU A 91 -14.51 36.14 -3.63
N LEU A 92 -15.40 35.72 -4.51
CA LEU A 92 -15.24 34.45 -5.23
C LEU A 92 -14.08 34.59 -6.22
N THR A 93 -13.08 33.74 -6.07
CA THR A 93 -11.95 33.66 -7.00
C THR A 93 -12.09 32.45 -7.91
N GLU A 94 -11.61 32.57 -9.15
CA GLU A 94 -11.44 31.40 -10.01
C GLU A 94 -10.50 30.38 -9.36
N GLN A 95 -10.87 29.11 -9.47
CA GLN A 95 -10.10 28.03 -8.89
C GLN A 95 -8.89 27.72 -9.78
N LYS A 96 -7.68 27.82 -9.21
CA LYS A 96 -6.42 27.67 -9.96
C LYS A 96 -6.14 26.23 -10.42
N ALA A 97 -6.70 25.24 -9.72
CA ALA A 97 -6.48 23.83 -9.97
C ALA A 97 -7.73 23.01 -9.59
N GLU A 98 -8.02 21.96 -10.35
CA GLU A 98 -9.13 21.07 -10.05
C GLU A 98 -8.87 20.32 -8.73
N PRO A 99 -9.71 20.51 -7.70
CA PRO A 99 -9.40 20.15 -6.32
C PRO A 99 -9.70 18.69 -5.94
N GLY A 100 -10.27 17.93 -6.85
CA GLY A 100 -11.00 16.70 -6.54
C GLY A 100 -12.44 16.74 -7.03
N ARG A 101 -13.15 15.63 -6.83
CA ARG A 101 -14.57 15.48 -7.16
C ARG A 101 -15.43 15.89 -5.96
N CYS A 102 -16.64 16.40 -6.22
CA CYS A 102 -17.64 16.55 -5.16
C CYS A 102 -18.47 15.28 -5.09
N LEU A 103 -18.27 14.45 -4.06
CA LEU A 103 -19.01 13.21 -3.89
C LEU A 103 -20.16 13.39 -2.88
N GLU A 104 -21.26 12.67 -3.11
CA GLU A 104 -22.41 12.60 -2.19
C GLU A 104 -22.12 11.71 -0.98
N LEU A 105 -21.14 12.12 -0.17
CA LEU A 105 -20.78 11.47 1.08
C LEU A 105 -21.52 12.11 2.25
N SER A 106 -22.12 11.28 3.11
CA SER A 106 -22.72 11.76 4.36
C SER A 106 -21.65 12.31 5.30
N TYR A 107 -22.05 13.19 6.23
CA TYR A 107 -21.15 13.71 7.25
C TYR A 107 -20.43 12.59 8.02
N THR A 108 -21.14 11.52 8.39
CA THR A 108 -20.56 10.39 9.12
C THR A 108 -19.45 9.72 8.32
N LYS A 109 -19.66 9.46 7.02
CA LYS A 109 -18.64 8.85 6.15
C LYS A 109 -17.42 9.76 5.99
N LEU A 110 -17.64 11.06 5.76
CA LEU A 110 -16.55 12.03 5.68
C LEU A 110 -15.79 12.11 6.99
N LYS A 111 -16.49 12.11 8.12
CA LYS A 111 -15.87 12.15 9.45
C LYS A 111 -14.98 10.93 9.69
N GLU A 112 -15.44 9.73 9.33
CA GLU A 112 -14.65 8.49 9.43
C GLU A 112 -13.33 8.56 8.64
N ILE A 113 -13.33 9.27 7.51
CA ILE A 113 -12.12 9.47 6.68
C ILE A 113 -11.25 10.61 7.23
N LEU A 114 -11.86 11.75 7.55
CA LEU A 114 -11.17 13.00 7.86
C LEU A 114 -10.62 13.03 9.29
N ASP A 115 -11.30 12.44 10.28
CA ASP A 115 -10.84 12.45 11.67
C ASP A 115 -9.47 11.77 11.81
N PRO A 116 -9.22 10.56 11.24
CA PRO A 116 -7.88 9.96 11.27
C PRO A 116 -6.82 10.75 10.50
N ILE A 117 -7.18 11.45 9.41
CA ILE A 117 -6.22 12.24 8.63
C ILE A 117 -5.78 13.49 9.40
N THR A 118 -6.73 14.15 10.07
CA THR A 118 -6.52 15.47 10.71
C THR A 118 -6.15 15.39 12.19
N SER A 119 -6.42 14.27 12.85
CA SER A 119 -6.06 14.05 14.25
C SER A 119 -4.59 13.65 14.43
N LYS A 120 -4.15 13.68 15.70
CA LYS A 120 -2.82 13.23 16.12
C LYS A 120 -2.97 12.02 17.03
N GLY A 121 -1.94 11.18 17.08
CA GLY A 121 -1.89 9.99 17.94
C GLY A 121 -1.73 8.68 17.17
N SER A 122 -1.70 7.57 17.91
CA SER A 122 -1.65 6.21 17.37
C SER A 122 -3.03 5.73 16.91
N GLY A 123 -3.08 4.57 16.23
CA GLY A 123 -4.35 3.92 15.84
C GLY A 123 -5.03 4.47 14.58
N ARG A 124 -4.43 5.45 13.90
CA ARG A 124 -5.00 6.10 12.70
C ARG A 124 -4.79 5.30 11.41
N PHE A 125 -3.79 4.42 11.36
CA PHE A 125 -3.41 3.67 10.16
C PHE A 125 -4.49 2.67 9.72
N ALA A 126 -4.89 1.76 10.61
CA ALA A 126 -5.82 0.69 10.25
C ALA A 126 -7.17 1.20 9.74
N PRO A 127 -7.82 2.21 10.34
CA PRO A 127 -9.08 2.76 9.81
C PRO A 127 -8.94 3.33 8.39
N ILE A 128 -7.88 4.09 8.12
CA ILE A 128 -7.66 4.69 6.78
C ILE A 128 -7.35 3.59 5.76
N GLN A 129 -6.50 2.63 6.12
CA GLN A 129 -6.15 1.52 5.24
C GLN A 129 -7.38 0.67 4.90
N GLU A 130 -8.26 0.42 5.88
CA GLU A 130 -9.49 -0.34 5.68
C GLU A 130 -10.44 0.37 4.71
N ILE A 131 -10.67 1.67 4.89
CA ILE A 131 -11.49 2.45 3.97
C ILE A 131 -10.83 2.49 2.58
N TRP A 132 -9.51 2.64 2.50
CA TRP A 132 -8.79 2.63 1.23
C TRP A 132 -8.94 1.30 0.48
N ASN A 133 -8.87 0.18 1.17
CA ASN A 133 -8.99 -1.15 0.57
C ASN A 133 -10.41 -1.44 0.05
N HIS A 134 -11.45 -0.91 0.70
CA HIS A 134 -12.85 -1.21 0.38
C HIS A 134 -13.54 -0.12 -0.47
N HIS A 135 -13.15 1.13 -0.27
CA HIS A 135 -13.76 2.32 -0.87
C HIS A 135 -12.69 3.33 -1.35
N PRO A 136 -11.78 2.94 -2.26
CA PRO A 136 -10.76 3.83 -2.79
C PRO A 136 -11.35 5.08 -3.47
N GLU A 137 -12.56 4.98 -4.01
CA GLU A 137 -13.30 6.07 -4.66
C GLU A 137 -13.64 7.21 -3.70
N TYR A 138 -13.75 6.96 -2.39
CA TYR A 138 -14.06 8.02 -1.43
C TYR A 138 -12.92 9.04 -1.27
N PHE A 139 -11.68 8.63 -1.59
CA PHE A 139 -10.51 9.51 -1.53
C PHE A 139 -10.39 10.42 -2.75
N ALA A 140 -11.25 10.28 -3.76
CA ALA A 140 -11.36 11.23 -4.87
C ALA A 140 -12.10 12.52 -4.46
N ASP A 141 -12.73 12.56 -3.28
CA ASP A 141 -13.47 13.73 -2.81
C ASP A 141 -12.52 14.90 -2.51
N TYR A 142 -12.84 16.10 -3.02
CA TYR A 142 -12.01 17.28 -2.85
C TYR A 142 -11.73 17.63 -1.38
N ARG A 143 -12.68 17.35 -0.47
CA ARG A 143 -12.52 17.60 0.97
C ARG A 143 -11.47 16.68 1.59
N VAL A 144 -11.29 15.48 1.02
CA VAL A 144 -10.30 14.49 1.45
C VAL A 144 -8.94 14.77 0.83
N ILE A 145 -8.87 15.07 -0.47
CA ILE A 145 -7.61 15.33 -1.19
C ILE A 145 -6.84 16.48 -0.55
N TYR A 146 -7.48 17.62 -0.29
CA TYR A 146 -6.82 18.74 0.39
C TYR A 146 -6.23 18.33 1.76
N ARG A 147 -6.99 17.58 2.56
CA ARG A 147 -6.54 17.16 3.89
C ARG A 147 -5.41 16.14 3.83
N LEU A 148 -5.38 15.28 2.82
CA LEU A 148 -4.25 14.37 2.58
C LEU A 148 -2.99 15.14 2.18
N ILE A 149 -3.11 16.13 1.29
CA ILE A 149 -1.98 16.97 0.86
C ILE A 149 -1.42 17.76 2.06
N ASP A 150 -2.29 18.33 2.90
CA ASP A 150 -1.90 19.01 4.13
C ASP A 150 -1.23 18.06 5.14
N ALA A 151 -1.65 16.78 5.16
CA ALA A 151 -1.13 15.76 6.07
C ALA A 151 0.18 15.11 5.57
N LEU A 152 0.74 15.52 4.42
CA LEU A 152 1.98 14.94 3.89
C LEU A 152 3.21 15.15 4.79
N ASP A 153 3.18 16.03 5.80
CA ASP A 153 4.26 16.14 6.79
C ASP A 153 4.22 15.04 7.89
N GLU A 154 3.32 14.06 7.76
CA GLU A 154 3.12 12.97 8.71
C GLU A 154 4.43 12.33 9.19
N ASN A 155 4.56 12.23 10.53
CA ASN A 155 5.73 11.70 11.24
C ASN A 155 5.75 10.17 11.28
N TYR A 156 4.57 9.53 11.36
CA TYR A 156 4.50 8.06 11.30
C TYR A 156 4.79 7.61 9.86
N ALA A 157 5.92 6.94 9.66
CA ALA A 157 6.42 6.59 8.32
C ALA A 157 5.40 5.79 7.49
N GLU A 158 4.78 4.77 8.07
CA GLU A 158 3.77 3.93 7.40
C GLU A 158 2.55 4.72 6.95
N LEU A 159 2.09 5.65 7.80
CA LEU A 159 0.93 6.48 7.51
C LEU A 159 1.22 7.52 6.43
N GLY A 160 2.39 8.15 6.48
CA GLY A 160 2.83 9.04 5.41
C GLY A 160 3.03 8.32 4.08
N THR A 161 3.54 7.08 4.11
CA THR A 161 3.61 6.22 2.91
C THR A 161 2.22 5.89 2.38
N LEU A 162 1.25 5.59 3.26
CA LEU A 162 -0.14 5.35 2.86
C LEU A 162 -0.76 6.59 2.19
N TYR A 163 -0.54 7.80 2.73
CA TYR A 163 -1.05 9.03 2.13
C TYR A 163 -0.48 9.28 0.73
N VAL A 164 0.82 9.07 0.54
CA VAL A 164 1.46 9.16 -0.78
C VAL A 164 0.88 8.11 -1.74
N LYS A 165 0.67 6.86 -1.29
CA LYS A 165 0.05 5.81 -2.11
C LYS A 165 -1.36 6.19 -2.55
N ILE A 166 -2.19 6.69 -1.63
CA ILE A 166 -3.55 7.13 -1.92
C ILE A 166 -3.53 8.30 -2.92
N LEU A 167 -2.79 9.36 -2.64
CA LEU A 167 -2.70 10.53 -3.53
C LEU A 167 -2.15 10.16 -4.90
N LEU A 168 -1.15 9.29 -4.98
CA LEU A 168 -0.62 8.85 -6.27
C LEU A 168 -1.65 8.06 -7.08
N HIS A 169 -2.45 7.22 -6.42
CA HIS A 169 -3.55 6.53 -7.10
C HIS A 169 -4.57 7.55 -7.63
N GLN A 170 -5.00 8.50 -6.80
CA GLN A 170 -5.97 9.52 -7.22
C GLN A 170 -5.43 10.40 -8.36
N LEU A 171 -4.12 10.69 -8.37
CA LEU A 171 -3.45 11.44 -9.43
C LEU A 171 -3.48 10.66 -10.75
N LYS A 172 -3.17 9.36 -10.72
CA LYS A 172 -3.18 8.48 -11.90
C LYS A 172 -4.57 8.28 -12.49
N GLU A 173 -5.59 8.25 -11.63
CA GLU A 173 -7.00 8.19 -12.06
C GLU A 173 -7.52 9.55 -12.57
N GLY A 174 -6.71 10.62 -12.52
CA GLY A 174 -7.12 11.96 -12.95
C GLY A 174 -8.18 12.59 -12.05
N ASN A 175 -8.27 12.16 -10.78
CA ASN A 175 -9.29 12.68 -9.85
C ASN A 175 -8.96 14.08 -9.32
N PHE A 176 -7.71 14.55 -9.43
CA PHE A 176 -7.33 15.94 -9.13
C PHE A 176 -6.15 16.39 -9.99
N SER A 177 -5.97 17.71 -10.12
CA SER A 177 -4.86 18.28 -10.88
C SER A 177 -3.53 18.20 -10.12
N PRO A 178 -2.42 17.79 -10.76
CA PRO A 178 -1.08 17.81 -10.14
C PRO A 178 -0.69 19.17 -9.57
N LYS A 179 -1.16 20.27 -10.19
CA LYS A 179 -0.91 21.66 -9.74
C LYS A 179 -1.32 21.94 -8.30
N LEU A 180 -2.27 21.16 -7.78
CA LEU A 180 -2.66 21.24 -6.37
C LEU A 180 -1.50 20.94 -5.41
N LEU A 181 -0.50 20.17 -5.84
CA LEU A 181 0.69 19.85 -5.05
C LEU A 181 1.69 21.01 -5.01
N GLU A 182 1.60 21.95 -5.95
CA GLU A 182 2.42 23.16 -6.03
C GLU A 182 1.95 24.26 -5.06
N ASP A 183 0.70 24.19 -4.60
CA ASP A 183 0.11 25.19 -3.71
C ASP A 183 0.90 25.32 -2.41
N ASN A 184 1.43 26.53 -2.15
CA ASN A 184 2.32 26.81 -1.02
C ASN A 184 3.57 25.92 -0.97
N PHE A 185 4.08 25.49 -2.13
CA PHE A 185 5.31 24.73 -2.21
C PHE A 185 6.50 25.55 -1.70
N ASP A 186 7.22 24.99 -0.73
CA ASP A 186 8.43 25.57 -0.18
C ASP A 186 9.66 24.79 -0.66
N PRO A 187 10.52 25.37 -1.52
CA PRO A 187 11.73 24.71 -2.01
C PRO A 187 12.75 24.42 -0.89
N GLU A 188 12.62 25.05 0.28
CA GLU A 188 13.44 24.80 1.47
C GLU A 188 12.73 23.92 2.52
N GLY A 189 11.55 23.41 2.17
CA GLY A 189 10.69 22.66 3.07
C GLY A 189 11.23 21.29 3.47
N LYS A 190 10.41 20.56 4.22
CA LYS A 190 10.76 19.24 4.78
C LYS A 190 9.95 18.12 4.11
N ARG A 191 9.40 17.18 4.91
CA ARG A 191 8.88 15.91 4.41
C ARG A 191 7.67 16.10 3.49
N SER A 192 6.77 17.03 3.83
CA SER A 192 5.64 17.37 2.95
C SER A 192 6.09 17.78 1.54
N MET A 193 7.12 18.63 1.44
CA MET A 193 7.59 19.14 0.15
C MET A 193 8.33 18.06 -0.64
N ILE A 194 9.12 17.23 0.04
CA ILE A 194 9.71 16.03 -0.58
C ILE A 194 8.62 15.15 -1.18
N ARG A 195 7.60 14.77 -0.40
CA ARG A 195 6.50 13.90 -0.86
C ARG A 195 5.69 14.48 -2.01
N ARG A 196 5.51 15.81 -2.05
CA ARG A 196 4.89 16.50 -3.19
C ARG A 196 5.72 16.34 -4.47
N VAL A 197 7.05 16.51 -4.40
CA VAL A 197 7.93 16.24 -5.53
C VAL A 197 7.86 14.77 -5.98
N GLN A 198 7.80 13.83 -5.04
CA GLN A 198 7.66 12.40 -5.37
C GLN A 198 6.37 12.11 -6.15
N LEU A 199 5.27 12.79 -5.82
CA LEU A 199 4.00 12.70 -6.53
C LEU A 199 4.06 13.40 -7.90
N LEU A 200 4.59 14.62 -7.96
CA LEU A 200 4.77 15.41 -9.19
C LEU A 200 5.67 14.72 -10.21
N ALA A 201 6.61 13.87 -9.78
CA ALA A 201 7.43 13.06 -10.67
C ALA A 201 6.63 12.12 -11.59
N TYR A 202 5.34 11.84 -11.29
CA TYR A 202 4.45 11.06 -12.16
C TYR A 202 3.55 11.93 -13.06
N ALA A 203 3.57 13.25 -12.90
CA ALA A 203 2.88 14.21 -13.77
C ALA A 203 3.87 14.72 -14.82
N THR A 204 3.82 14.15 -16.03
CA THR A 204 4.76 14.48 -17.12
C THR A 204 4.73 15.95 -17.53
N GLU A 205 3.58 16.59 -17.37
CA GLU A 205 3.32 18.00 -17.64
C GLU A 205 4.06 18.94 -16.68
N GLU A 206 4.51 18.45 -15.50
CA GLU A 206 5.15 19.28 -14.47
C GLU A 206 6.69 19.20 -14.48
N GLN A 207 7.29 18.60 -15.51
CA GLN A 207 8.77 18.54 -15.64
C GLN A 207 9.40 19.93 -15.75
N GLU A 208 8.78 20.84 -16.50
CA GLU A 208 9.26 22.23 -16.63
C GLU A 208 9.22 22.96 -15.28
N TRP A 209 8.12 22.81 -14.53
CA TRP A 209 7.99 23.38 -13.20
C TRP A 209 9.06 22.85 -12.22
N LEU A 210 9.36 21.55 -12.25
CA LEU A 210 10.42 20.96 -11.43
C LEU A 210 11.79 21.58 -11.72
N LEU A 211 12.10 21.84 -13.00
CA LEU A 211 13.33 22.52 -13.42
C LEU A 211 13.39 23.96 -12.89
N GLU A 212 12.27 24.69 -12.89
CA GLU A 212 12.19 26.04 -12.32
C GLU A 212 12.41 26.09 -10.81
N GLN A 213 12.01 25.02 -10.09
CA GLN A 213 12.22 24.91 -8.64
C GLN A 213 13.62 24.45 -8.26
N LEU A 214 14.30 23.67 -9.10
CA LEU A 214 15.63 23.10 -8.81
C LEU A 214 16.67 24.12 -8.29
N PRO A 215 16.86 25.32 -8.87
CA PRO A 215 17.86 26.28 -8.37
C PRO A 215 17.49 26.89 -7.00
N LYS A 216 16.21 26.86 -6.63
CA LYS A 216 15.70 27.37 -5.34
C LYS A 216 15.73 26.28 -4.27
N ALA A 217 15.65 25.02 -4.67
CA ALA A 217 15.52 23.87 -3.80
C ALA A 217 16.76 23.64 -2.92
N LYS A 218 16.54 23.22 -1.66
CA LYS A 218 17.62 22.87 -0.73
C LYS A 218 17.41 21.49 -0.11
N LYS A 219 18.53 20.88 0.33
CA LYS A 219 18.55 19.61 1.07
C LYS A 219 17.71 18.53 0.37
N GLY A 220 16.86 17.81 1.11
CA GLY A 220 16.07 16.69 0.59
C GLY A 220 15.07 17.07 -0.51
N VAL A 221 14.60 18.33 -0.58
CA VAL A 221 13.73 18.77 -1.69
C VAL A 221 14.52 18.80 -2.99
N LYS A 222 15.76 19.31 -2.95
CA LYS A 222 16.66 19.29 -4.11
C LYS A 222 16.98 17.86 -4.55
N GLU A 223 17.31 16.98 -3.59
CA GLU A 223 17.56 15.55 -3.87
C GLU A 223 16.35 14.89 -4.55
N ALA A 224 15.12 15.17 -4.09
CA ALA A 224 13.90 14.64 -4.68
C ALA A 224 13.65 15.14 -6.11
N ILE A 225 13.92 16.43 -6.39
CA ILE A 225 13.77 16.98 -7.74
C ILE A 225 14.78 16.34 -8.68
N LEU A 226 16.05 16.22 -8.26
CA LEU A 226 17.11 15.60 -9.07
C LEU A 226 16.76 14.16 -9.46
N LEU A 227 16.21 13.37 -8.54
CA LEU A 227 15.72 12.02 -8.83
C LEU A 227 14.53 12.05 -9.80
N ALA A 228 13.55 12.94 -9.57
CA ALA A 228 12.36 13.07 -10.40
C ALA A 228 12.67 13.37 -11.86
N LEU A 229 13.71 14.18 -12.14
CA LEU A 229 14.14 14.50 -13.50
C LEU A 229 14.59 13.27 -14.30
N GLY A 230 15.02 12.19 -13.64
CA GLY A 230 15.36 10.92 -14.29
C GLY A 230 14.16 10.19 -14.91
N LYS A 231 12.93 10.66 -14.68
CA LYS A 231 11.71 10.12 -15.30
C LYS A 231 11.59 10.49 -16.77
N ASP A 232 12.18 11.61 -17.19
CA ASP A 232 12.18 12.06 -18.57
C ASP A 232 13.59 12.05 -19.16
N LYS A 233 13.78 11.28 -20.23
CA LYS A 233 15.06 11.17 -20.94
C LYS A 233 15.47 12.49 -21.60
N ALA A 234 14.52 13.41 -21.85
CA ALA A 234 14.82 14.75 -22.36
C ALA A 234 15.70 15.56 -21.40
N ASN A 235 15.72 15.22 -20.11
CA ASN A 235 16.56 15.87 -19.10
C ASN A 235 18.02 15.39 -19.11
N LEU A 236 18.43 14.53 -20.06
CA LEU A 236 19.82 14.04 -20.13
C LEU A 236 20.87 15.17 -20.15
N PRO A 237 20.78 16.23 -20.99
CA PRO A 237 21.81 17.27 -21.03
C PRO A 237 21.98 17.96 -19.68
N ILE A 238 20.88 18.35 -19.03
CA ILE A 238 20.93 19.02 -17.73
C ILE A 238 21.42 18.09 -16.62
N LEU A 239 21.06 16.82 -16.63
CA LEU A 239 21.56 15.84 -15.66
C LEU A 239 23.07 15.60 -15.81
N LEU A 240 23.60 15.57 -17.04
CA LEU A 240 25.04 15.48 -17.28
C LEU A 240 25.78 16.73 -16.80
N ASP A 241 25.23 17.92 -17.01
CA ASP A 241 25.80 19.17 -16.49
C ASP A 241 25.81 19.16 -14.95
N LEU A 242 24.69 18.75 -14.33
CA LEU A 242 24.58 18.63 -12.87
C LEU A 242 25.54 17.58 -12.29
N ALA A 243 25.87 16.52 -13.03
CA ALA A 243 26.87 15.53 -12.60
C ALA A 243 28.27 16.14 -12.46
N ASN A 244 28.57 17.23 -13.19
CA ASN A 244 29.85 17.93 -13.07
C ASN A 244 29.88 18.95 -11.92
N THR A 245 28.71 19.47 -11.50
CA THR A 245 28.63 20.57 -10.53
C THR A 245 28.19 20.16 -9.14
N GLU A 246 27.29 19.17 -9.04
CA GLU A 246 26.74 18.72 -7.76
C GLU A 246 27.74 17.87 -6.96
N LYS A 247 27.53 17.79 -5.65
CA LYS A 247 28.39 17.02 -4.73
C LYS A 247 27.55 16.27 -3.70
N GLY A 248 28.14 15.25 -3.08
CA GLY A 248 27.51 14.50 -1.99
C GLY A 248 26.19 13.85 -2.42
N LYS A 249 25.14 14.03 -1.61
CA LYS A 249 23.83 13.43 -1.86
C LYS A 249 23.16 13.89 -3.15
N ASN A 250 23.34 15.15 -3.54
CA ASN A 250 22.81 15.65 -4.81
C ASN A 250 23.48 14.97 -6.00
N TYR A 251 24.80 14.76 -5.94
CA TYR A 251 25.51 14.02 -6.99
C TYR A 251 25.03 12.57 -7.08
N GLN A 252 24.83 11.91 -5.93
CA GLN A 252 24.25 10.56 -5.90
C GLN A 252 22.83 10.51 -6.49
N ALA A 253 22.00 11.53 -6.23
CA ALA A 253 20.68 11.66 -6.84
C ALA A 253 20.75 11.82 -8.37
N VAL A 254 21.68 12.65 -8.86
CA VAL A 254 21.93 12.81 -10.31
C VAL A 254 22.39 11.50 -10.94
N LEU A 255 23.37 10.82 -10.34
CA LEU A 255 23.83 9.52 -10.83
C LEU A 255 22.67 8.52 -10.87
N ARG A 256 21.84 8.48 -9.82
CA ARG A 256 20.69 7.59 -9.79
C ARG A 256 19.66 7.92 -10.87
N ALA A 257 19.42 9.20 -11.16
CA ALA A 257 18.60 9.61 -12.30
C ALA A 257 19.21 9.13 -13.63
N LEU A 258 20.52 9.34 -13.83
CA LEU A 258 21.26 8.92 -15.03
C LEU A 258 21.33 7.40 -15.21
N ALA A 259 21.19 6.60 -14.13
CA ALA A 259 21.11 5.14 -14.23
C ALA A 259 19.96 4.66 -15.13
N HIS A 260 18.91 5.46 -15.28
CA HIS A 260 17.71 5.15 -16.07
C HIS A 260 17.77 5.68 -17.51
N ILE A 261 18.89 6.28 -17.92
CA ILE A 261 19.10 6.82 -19.27
C ILE A 261 20.29 6.12 -19.93
N ASP A 262 20.02 5.38 -21.00
CA ASP A 262 21.01 4.56 -21.70
C ASP A 262 21.55 5.30 -22.93
N THR A 263 22.70 5.96 -22.79
CA THR A 263 23.42 6.61 -23.90
C THR A 263 24.93 6.37 -23.78
N TYR A 264 25.65 6.78 -24.81
CA TYR A 264 27.11 6.69 -24.83
C TYR A 264 27.75 7.53 -23.72
N GLU A 265 27.22 8.73 -23.44
CA GLU A 265 27.70 9.63 -22.41
C GLU A 265 27.48 9.05 -21.00
N THR A 266 26.31 8.46 -20.75
CA THR A 266 26.06 7.81 -19.45
C THR A 266 26.91 6.56 -19.28
N LYS A 267 27.18 5.80 -20.36
CA LYS A 267 28.13 4.68 -20.32
C LYS A 267 29.52 5.12 -19.86
N GLN A 268 30.09 6.14 -20.50
CA GLN A 268 31.41 6.66 -20.12
C GLN A 268 31.45 7.18 -18.67
N LEU A 269 30.36 7.79 -18.21
CA LEU A 269 30.24 8.24 -16.83
C LEU A 269 30.27 7.04 -15.87
N TRP A 270 29.46 6.02 -16.12
CA TRP A 270 29.39 4.84 -15.27
C TRP A 270 30.67 4.03 -15.24
N GLU A 271 31.36 3.86 -16.38
CA GLU A 271 32.67 3.21 -16.42
C GLU A 271 33.66 3.89 -15.47
N LYS A 272 33.72 5.23 -15.47
CA LYS A 272 34.55 6.00 -14.54
C LYS A 272 34.10 5.86 -13.07
N GLU A 273 32.80 5.79 -12.81
CA GLU A 273 32.30 5.60 -11.43
C GLU A 273 32.62 4.20 -10.89
N PHE A 274 32.55 3.16 -11.73
CA PHE A 274 32.98 1.81 -11.38
C PHE A 274 34.50 1.73 -11.16
N GLU A 275 35.32 2.44 -11.93
CA GLU A 275 36.77 2.49 -11.69
C GLU A 275 37.13 3.15 -10.35
N LYS A 276 36.36 4.16 -9.91
CA LYS A 276 36.62 4.88 -8.66
C LYS A 276 36.15 4.11 -7.42
N VAL A 277 34.87 3.76 -7.37
CA VAL A 277 34.23 3.16 -6.19
C VAL A 277 33.15 2.15 -6.63
N PRO A 278 33.53 0.92 -7.04
CA PRO A 278 32.60 -0.06 -7.61
C PRO A 278 31.39 -0.36 -6.72
N LEU A 279 31.60 -0.46 -5.41
CA LEU A 279 30.53 -0.76 -4.44
C LEU A 279 29.48 0.36 -4.36
N ALA A 280 29.89 1.62 -4.45
CA ALA A 280 28.95 2.74 -4.45
C ALA A 280 28.23 2.83 -5.81
N ALA A 281 28.93 2.55 -6.91
CA ALA A 281 28.36 2.57 -8.25
C ALA A 281 27.26 1.52 -8.41
N ILE A 282 27.48 0.26 -7.99
CA ILE A 282 26.47 -0.80 -8.13
C ILE A 282 25.18 -0.48 -7.37
N GLN A 283 25.28 0.10 -6.17
CA GLN A 283 24.12 0.50 -5.35
C GLN A 283 23.27 1.59 -6.00
N LEU A 284 23.85 2.40 -6.89
CA LEU A 284 23.13 3.44 -7.62
C LEU A 284 22.38 2.90 -8.85
N LEU A 285 22.65 1.65 -9.26
CA LEU A 285 21.96 0.99 -10.37
C LEU A 285 20.67 0.25 -9.94
N ASP A 286 20.36 0.12 -8.65
CA ASP A 286 19.13 -0.57 -8.21
C ASP A 286 17.89 0.11 -8.79
N GLY A 287 16.96 -0.70 -9.30
CA GLY A 287 15.71 -0.25 -9.91
C GLY A 287 15.81 0.14 -11.39
N SER A 288 17.01 0.38 -11.92
CA SER A 288 17.20 0.61 -13.36
C SER A 288 17.15 -0.70 -14.14
N THR A 289 16.52 -0.71 -15.30
CA THR A 289 16.46 -1.86 -16.23
C THR A 289 16.94 -1.49 -17.63
N THR A 290 17.76 -0.44 -17.76
CA THR A 290 18.43 -0.10 -19.02
C THR A 290 19.42 -1.18 -19.43
N SER A 291 19.71 -1.32 -20.72
CA SER A 291 20.66 -2.32 -21.21
C SER A 291 22.05 -2.09 -20.60
N LEU A 292 22.48 -0.84 -20.49
CA LEU A 292 23.71 -0.46 -19.80
C LEU A 292 23.73 -0.87 -18.32
N ALA A 293 22.65 -0.62 -17.56
CA ALA A 293 22.61 -1.02 -16.15
C ALA A 293 22.63 -2.55 -16.00
N ILE A 294 22.04 -3.29 -16.95
CA ILE A 294 22.11 -4.76 -17.00
C ILE A 294 23.54 -5.22 -17.30
N GLU A 295 24.20 -4.62 -18.29
CA GLU A 295 25.60 -4.92 -18.66
C GLU A 295 26.52 -4.75 -17.45
N LEU A 296 26.53 -3.57 -16.84
CA LEU A 296 27.44 -3.22 -15.73
C LEU A 296 27.19 -4.07 -14.48
N ALA A 297 25.92 -4.22 -14.08
CA ALA A 297 25.58 -5.05 -12.92
C ALA A 297 25.93 -6.53 -13.14
N SER A 298 25.75 -7.03 -14.36
CA SER A 298 26.12 -8.40 -14.72
C SER A 298 27.62 -8.64 -14.67
N GLN A 299 28.42 -7.72 -15.24
CA GLN A 299 29.88 -7.80 -15.21
C GLN A 299 30.39 -7.82 -13.76
N PHE A 300 29.90 -6.90 -12.93
CA PHE A 300 30.32 -6.80 -11.54
C PHE A 300 29.89 -8.02 -10.71
N LEU A 301 28.67 -8.55 -10.89
CA LEU A 301 28.25 -9.79 -10.23
C LEU A 301 29.17 -10.96 -10.57
N LEU A 302 29.55 -11.14 -11.84
CA LEU A 302 30.48 -12.21 -12.23
C LEU A 302 31.86 -12.04 -11.62
N GLU A 303 32.37 -10.82 -11.53
CA GLU A 303 33.63 -10.53 -10.86
C GLU A 303 33.57 -10.90 -9.37
N ILE A 304 32.51 -10.47 -8.67
CA ILE A 304 32.29 -10.83 -7.26
C ILE A 304 32.20 -12.35 -7.08
N MET A 305 31.47 -13.05 -7.95
CA MET A 305 31.35 -14.52 -7.87
C MET A 305 32.67 -15.23 -8.13
N LYS A 306 33.49 -14.75 -9.08
CA LYS A 306 34.85 -15.27 -9.31
C LYS A 306 35.74 -15.06 -8.09
N ASN A 307 35.70 -13.87 -7.49
CA ASN A 307 36.48 -13.54 -6.30
C ASN A 307 36.09 -14.41 -5.10
N LEU A 308 34.80 -14.66 -4.89
CA LEU A 308 34.31 -15.57 -3.85
C LEU A 308 34.66 -17.04 -4.14
N ALA A 309 34.63 -17.47 -5.41
CA ALA A 309 35.02 -18.82 -5.78
C ALA A 309 36.52 -19.08 -5.58
N ALA A 310 37.36 -18.07 -5.84
CA ALA A 310 38.80 -18.13 -5.61
C ALA A 310 39.16 -18.03 -4.11
N ASN A 311 38.48 -17.15 -3.37
CA ASN A 311 38.65 -16.98 -1.93
C ASN A 311 37.28 -16.73 -1.25
N PRO A 312 36.65 -17.76 -0.67
CA PRO A 312 35.35 -17.63 0.01
C PRO A 312 35.33 -16.70 1.21
N GLN A 313 36.49 -16.27 1.72
CA GLN A 313 36.64 -15.34 2.84
C GLN A 313 37.01 -13.92 2.38
N ASN A 314 36.92 -13.63 1.08
CA ASN A 314 37.14 -12.29 0.54
C ASN A 314 36.08 -11.33 1.09
N LYS A 315 36.47 -10.49 2.06
CA LYS A 315 35.57 -9.56 2.76
C LYS A 315 34.94 -8.52 1.83
N GLU A 316 35.69 -8.03 0.85
CA GLU A 316 35.19 -7.05 -0.11
C GLU A 316 34.10 -7.67 -0.99
N ALA A 317 34.34 -8.89 -1.49
CA ALA A 317 33.38 -9.62 -2.28
C ALA A 317 32.14 -10.05 -1.47
N ILE A 318 32.33 -10.50 -0.23
CA ILE A 318 31.22 -10.81 0.70
C ILE A 318 30.35 -9.57 0.93
N ASN A 319 30.97 -8.40 1.13
CA ASN A 319 30.26 -7.14 1.36
C ASN A 319 29.54 -6.65 0.09
N ALA A 320 30.15 -6.79 -1.09
CA ALA A 320 29.57 -6.36 -2.35
C ALA A 320 28.44 -7.26 -2.86
N PHE A 321 28.48 -8.56 -2.54
CA PHE A 321 27.55 -9.55 -3.08
C PHE A 321 26.06 -9.23 -2.86
N PRO A 322 25.56 -8.90 -1.64
CA PRO A 322 24.17 -8.53 -1.46
C PRO A 322 23.73 -7.32 -2.31
N HIS A 323 24.62 -6.35 -2.51
CA HIS A 323 24.34 -5.16 -3.33
C HIS A 323 24.28 -5.50 -4.82
N CYS A 324 25.12 -6.42 -5.30
CA CYS A 324 25.03 -6.93 -6.67
C CYS A 324 23.70 -7.64 -6.91
N LEU A 325 23.25 -8.44 -5.93
CA LEU A 325 21.98 -9.15 -6.01
C LEU A 325 20.78 -8.21 -6.05
N GLU A 326 20.78 -7.16 -5.22
CA GLU A 326 19.72 -6.13 -5.24
C GLU A 326 19.72 -5.36 -6.56
N ALA A 327 20.90 -4.94 -7.04
CA ALA A 327 21.03 -4.27 -8.31
C ALA A 327 20.53 -5.15 -9.47
N MET A 328 20.77 -6.47 -9.44
CA MET A 328 20.33 -7.40 -10.47
C MET A 328 18.83 -7.73 -10.43
N ALA A 329 18.07 -7.26 -9.45
CA ALA A 329 16.63 -7.51 -9.37
C ALA A 329 15.87 -6.92 -10.58
N GLY A 330 15.10 -7.77 -11.28
CA GLY A 330 14.30 -7.41 -12.45
C GLY A 330 15.09 -7.27 -13.77
N LYS A 331 16.43 -7.40 -13.71
CA LYS A 331 17.34 -7.20 -14.85
C LYS A 331 17.46 -8.48 -15.70
N TRP A 332 16.62 -8.57 -16.74
CA TRP A 332 16.61 -9.68 -17.70
C TRP A 332 16.84 -9.22 -19.13
N ASN A 333 17.86 -9.78 -19.79
CA ASN A 333 18.08 -9.71 -21.22
C ASN A 333 18.87 -10.96 -21.68
N ALA A 334 19.24 -11.04 -22.96
CA ALA A 334 19.97 -12.18 -23.50
C ALA A 334 21.32 -12.44 -22.78
N ASP A 335 22.01 -11.38 -22.37
CA ASP A 335 23.32 -11.48 -21.72
C ASP A 335 23.21 -11.88 -20.24
N SER A 336 22.22 -11.35 -19.51
CA SER A 336 22.07 -11.59 -18.08
C SER A 336 21.59 -13.01 -17.76
N VAL A 337 20.91 -13.70 -18.68
CA VAL A 337 20.59 -15.14 -18.56
C VAL A 337 21.84 -15.98 -18.36
N ASN A 338 22.87 -15.72 -19.15
CA ASN A 338 24.14 -16.45 -19.06
C ASN A 338 24.86 -16.13 -17.75
N VAL A 339 24.76 -14.88 -17.29
CA VAL A 339 25.35 -14.42 -16.03
C VAL A 339 24.70 -15.12 -14.83
N TRP A 340 23.37 -15.22 -14.79
CA TRP A 340 22.67 -15.93 -13.72
C TRP A 340 23.04 -17.42 -13.66
N SER A 341 23.16 -18.06 -14.81
CA SER A 341 23.57 -19.46 -14.92
C SER A 341 25.00 -19.66 -14.44
N GLN A 342 25.93 -18.79 -14.84
CA GLN A 342 27.32 -18.81 -14.38
C GLN A 342 27.44 -18.53 -12.88
N ALA A 343 26.69 -17.55 -12.34
CA ALA A 343 26.65 -17.26 -10.92
C ALA A 343 26.18 -18.49 -10.12
N ALA A 344 25.16 -19.22 -10.60
CA ALA A 344 24.70 -20.44 -9.94
C ALA A 344 25.77 -21.54 -9.92
N GLN A 345 26.56 -21.68 -11.00
CA GLN A 345 27.69 -22.60 -11.05
C GLN A 345 28.78 -22.23 -10.04
N TYR A 346 29.14 -20.94 -9.94
CA TYR A 346 30.08 -20.46 -8.93
C TYR A 346 29.56 -20.68 -7.51
N ALA A 347 28.27 -20.41 -7.26
CA ALA A 347 27.66 -20.61 -5.95
C ALA A 347 27.74 -22.08 -5.50
N LYS A 348 27.57 -23.03 -6.43
CA LYS A 348 27.76 -24.47 -6.14
C LYS A 348 29.21 -24.80 -5.78
N HIS A 349 30.20 -24.22 -6.47
CA HIS A 349 31.60 -24.42 -6.13
C HIS A 349 31.93 -23.90 -4.72
N ILE A 350 31.41 -22.72 -4.37
CA ILE A 350 31.57 -22.10 -3.04
C ILE A 350 30.94 -22.97 -1.95
N TYR A 351 29.74 -23.52 -2.19
CA TYR A 351 29.02 -24.38 -1.24
C TYR A 351 29.79 -25.63 -0.79
N ASN A 352 30.66 -26.18 -1.65
CA ASN A 352 31.46 -27.35 -1.32
C ASN A 352 32.64 -27.07 -0.37
N ASN A 353 32.82 -25.81 0.08
CA ASN A 353 33.86 -25.43 1.04
C ASN A 353 33.33 -25.44 2.49
N PRO A 354 33.93 -26.20 3.44
CA PRO A 354 33.41 -26.39 4.80
C PRO A 354 33.25 -25.13 5.67
N SER A 355 33.87 -24.02 5.27
CA SER A 355 33.90 -22.76 6.03
C SER A 355 32.76 -21.78 5.67
N ASN A 356 31.98 -22.04 4.61
CA ASN A 356 30.93 -21.14 4.14
C ASN A 356 29.70 -21.92 3.65
N CYS A 357 28.99 -22.52 4.60
CA CYS A 357 27.86 -23.41 4.34
C CYS A 357 26.62 -22.62 3.86
N GLY A 358 26.19 -22.80 2.60
CA GLY A 358 24.82 -22.50 2.15
C GLY A 358 24.46 -21.05 1.80
N ALA A 359 25.01 -20.05 2.50
CA ALA A 359 24.53 -18.67 2.44
C ALA A 359 24.56 -18.05 1.03
N THR A 360 25.67 -18.18 0.29
CA THR A 360 25.80 -17.60 -1.06
C THR A 360 24.77 -18.19 -2.04
N THR A 361 24.58 -19.50 -2.02
CA THR A 361 23.60 -20.18 -2.90
C THR A 361 22.18 -19.77 -2.54
N THR A 362 21.85 -19.67 -1.25
CA THR A 362 20.50 -19.28 -0.82
C THR A 362 20.20 -17.82 -1.11
N MET A 363 21.15 -16.90 -0.87
CA MET A 363 21.01 -15.50 -1.25
C MET A 363 20.80 -15.34 -2.75
N LEU A 364 21.58 -16.08 -3.57
CA LEU A 364 21.44 -16.06 -5.02
C LEU A 364 20.06 -16.56 -5.46
N ALA A 365 19.59 -17.68 -4.90
CA ALA A 365 18.27 -18.23 -5.20
C ALA A 365 17.14 -17.26 -4.81
N ALA A 366 17.24 -16.60 -3.65
CA ALA A 366 16.29 -15.59 -3.20
C ALA A 366 16.27 -14.36 -4.11
N ALA A 367 17.44 -13.86 -4.52
CA ALA A 367 17.56 -12.73 -5.42
C ALA A 367 17.01 -13.04 -6.81
N LEU A 368 17.27 -14.24 -7.34
CA LEU A 368 16.68 -14.70 -8.59
C LEU A 368 15.16 -14.83 -8.50
N ALA A 369 14.63 -15.33 -7.38
CA ALA A 369 13.19 -15.42 -7.15
C ALA A 369 12.55 -14.02 -7.12
N LYS A 370 13.15 -13.08 -6.38
CA LYS A 370 12.75 -11.66 -6.40
C LYS A 370 12.81 -11.08 -7.81
N SER A 371 13.90 -11.34 -8.55
CA SER A 371 14.10 -10.84 -9.91
C SER A 371 13.06 -11.38 -10.90
N LEU A 372 12.73 -12.67 -10.81
CA LEU A 372 11.67 -13.33 -11.58
C LEU A 372 10.30 -12.70 -11.30
N VAL A 373 9.98 -12.44 -10.03
CA VAL A 373 8.70 -11.87 -9.63
C VAL A 373 8.56 -10.40 -10.07
N VAL A 374 9.65 -9.63 -9.98
CA VAL A 374 9.69 -8.23 -10.44
C VAL A 374 9.51 -8.15 -11.95
N ASN A 375 10.11 -9.08 -12.71
CA ASN A 375 10.00 -9.12 -14.17
C ASN A 375 9.91 -10.58 -14.68
N PRO A 376 8.68 -11.13 -14.79
CA PRO A 376 8.45 -12.54 -15.12
C PRO A 376 8.51 -12.82 -16.63
N CYS A 377 9.58 -12.39 -17.30
CA CYS A 377 9.79 -12.65 -18.73
C CYS A 377 10.08 -14.14 -19.01
N ASN A 378 10.04 -14.53 -20.29
CA ASN A 378 10.22 -15.94 -20.69
C ASN A 378 11.63 -16.44 -20.36
N GLU A 379 12.63 -15.59 -20.54
CA GLU A 379 14.03 -15.86 -20.22
C GLU A 379 14.22 -16.12 -18.73
N ALA A 380 13.58 -15.32 -17.87
CA ALA A 380 13.60 -15.50 -16.43
C ALA A 380 13.02 -16.84 -16.02
N LYS A 381 11.84 -17.18 -16.55
CA LYS A 381 11.13 -18.45 -16.27
C LYS A 381 11.92 -19.67 -16.74
N ALA A 382 12.44 -19.63 -17.97
CA ALA A 382 13.23 -20.72 -18.52
C ALA A 382 14.53 -20.94 -17.73
N THR A 383 15.22 -19.85 -17.36
CA THR A 383 16.43 -19.91 -16.51
C THR A 383 16.11 -20.50 -15.14
N ALA A 384 15.03 -20.04 -14.51
CA ALA A 384 14.55 -20.55 -13.23
C ALA A 384 14.26 -22.07 -13.25
N GLN A 385 13.54 -22.53 -14.28
CA GLN A 385 13.23 -23.95 -14.48
C GLN A 385 14.50 -24.78 -14.69
N CYS A 386 15.39 -24.32 -15.57
CA CYS A 386 16.66 -24.98 -15.87
C CYS A 386 17.55 -25.12 -14.62
N LEU A 387 17.67 -24.04 -13.83
CA LEU A 387 18.44 -24.08 -12.58
C LEU A 387 17.82 -25.02 -11.55
N ALA A 388 16.50 -25.07 -11.43
CA ALA A 388 15.80 -25.95 -10.49
C ALA A 388 15.92 -27.44 -10.86
N GLU A 389 16.04 -27.77 -12.15
CA GLU A 389 16.31 -29.13 -12.62
C GLU A 389 17.74 -29.57 -12.31
N GLN A 390 18.70 -28.66 -12.44
CA GLN A 390 20.12 -28.95 -12.20
C GLN A 390 20.49 -28.94 -10.71
N TYR A 391 19.82 -28.12 -9.90
CA TYR A 391 20.21 -27.82 -8.53
C TYR A 391 19.01 -27.80 -7.57
N PRO A 392 18.91 -28.77 -6.62
CA PRO A 392 17.81 -28.81 -5.65
C PRO A 392 17.65 -27.53 -4.81
N SER A 393 18.73 -26.79 -4.57
CA SER A 393 18.74 -25.52 -3.85
C SER A 393 17.98 -24.39 -4.56
N PHE A 394 17.63 -24.57 -5.84
CA PHE A 394 16.88 -23.61 -6.65
C PHE A 394 15.43 -24.08 -6.90
N LEU A 395 14.96 -25.13 -6.22
CA LEU A 395 13.59 -25.62 -6.37
C LEU A 395 12.54 -24.56 -6.03
N CYS A 396 12.82 -23.66 -5.08
CA CYS A 396 11.94 -22.52 -4.77
C CYS A 396 11.72 -21.65 -6.01
N LEU A 397 12.81 -21.25 -6.66
CA LEU A 397 12.80 -20.44 -7.88
C LEU A 397 12.05 -21.14 -9.02
N GLY A 398 12.32 -22.43 -9.27
CA GLY A 398 11.62 -23.19 -10.29
C GLY A 398 10.12 -23.31 -10.02
N PHE A 399 9.73 -23.55 -8.76
CA PHE A 399 8.32 -23.61 -8.38
C PHE A 399 7.60 -22.30 -8.68
N LEU A 400 8.20 -21.16 -8.33
CA LEU A 400 7.60 -19.84 -8.61
C LEU A 400 7.45 -19.59 -10.12
N ALA A 401 8.44 -19.98 -10.93
CA ALA A 401 8.36 -19.88 -12.40
C ALA A 401 7.24 -20.75 -12.98
N ASP A 402 7.10 -21.98 -12.48
CA ASP A 402 6.04 -22.88 -12.89
C ASP A 402 4.66 -22.42 -12.38
N ALA A 403 4.56 -21.84 -11.19
CA ALA A 403 3.31 -21.28 -10.67
C ALA A 403 2.78 -20.13 -11.55
N LEU A 404 3.70 -19.37 -12.17
CA LEU A 404 3.38 -18.31 -13.12
C LEU A 404 2.96 -18.80 -14.51
N THR A 405 3.00 -20.11 -14.79
CA THR A 405 2.80 -20.65 -16.14
C THR A 405 1.88 -21.87 -16.21
N LEU A 406 1.95 -22.78 -15.24
CA LEU A 406 1.21 -24.03 -15.22
C LEU A 406 -0.20 -23.86 -14.63
N SER A 407 -1.08 -24.82 -14.95
CA SER A 407 -2.33 -24.99 -14.23
C SER A 407 -2.10 -25.46 -12.80
N SER A 408 -3.09 -25.29 -11.94
CA SER A 408 -3.07 -25.74 -10.54
C SER A 408 -2.69 -27.21 -10.40
N GLU A 409 -3.32 -28.08 -11.21
CA GLU A 409 -3.11 -29.52 -11.19
C GLU A 409 -1.71 -29.90 -11.67
N ALA A 410 -1.26 -29.32 -12.78
CA ALA A 410 0.06 -29.59 -13.35
C ALA A 410 1.20 -29.14 -12.42
N LEU A 411 1.02 -28.01 -11.72
CA LEU A 411 1.97 -27.55 -10.70
C LEU A 411 2.07 -28.56 -9.54
N TYR A 412 0.92 -29.05 -9.05
CA TYR A 412 0.90 -30.08 -8.02
C TYR A 412 1.60 -31.36 -8.49
N ASP A 413 1.21 -31.89 -9.64
CA ASP A 413 1.72 -33.17 -10.15
C ASP A 413 3.24 -33.13 -10.40
N LYS A 414 3.77 -31.97 -10.82
CA LYS A 414 5.22 -31.77 -11.04
C LYS A 414 6.04 -31.77 -9.75
N TYR A 415 5.50 -31.24 -8.64
CA TYR A 415 6.30 -30.98 -7.42
C TYR A 415 5.94 -31.85 -6.22
N ALA A 416 4.70 -32.31 -6.07
CA ALA A 416 4.26 -33.05 -4.89
C ALA A 416 5.09 -34.32 -4.64
N GLY A 417 5.42 -35.07 -5.71
CA GLY A 417 6.26 -36.27 -5.62
C GLY A 417 7.66 -36.04 -5.06
N LYS A 418 8.17 -34.81 -5.10
CA LYS A 418 9.50 -34.44 -4.57
C LYS A 418 9.50 -34.34 -3.05
N ILE A 419 8.35 -34.14 -2.40
CA ILE A 419 8.23 -33.95 -0.94
C ILE A 419 7.51 -35.10 -0.23
N VAL A 420 6.75 -35.92 -0.94
CA VAL A 420 6.04 -37.06 -0.35
C VAL A 420 7.03 -38.08 0.23
N HIS A 421 6.84 -38.39 1.51
CA HIS A 421 7.57 -39.43 2.22
C HIS A 421 6.70 -40.68 2.34
N LYS A 422 7.15 -41.80 1.77
CA LYS A 422 6.55 -43.13 1.99
C LYS A 422 7.60 -44.01 2.65
N SER A 423 7.85 -43.82 3.94
CA SER A 423 8.66 -44.79 4.69
C SER A 423 8.09 -45.04 6.09
N LEU A 424 8.02 -46.32 6.45
CA LEU A 424 7.60 -46.82 7.76
C LEU A 424 8.50 -46.33 8.91
N LEU A 425 9.70 -45.81 8.60
CA LEU A 425 10.75 -45.46 9.56
C LEU A 425 10.79 -43.97 9.94
N ARG A 426 9.83 -43.13 9.47
CA ARG A 426 9.72 -41.69 9.81
C ARG A 426 10.97 -40.83 9.58
N TRP A 427 11.98 -41.30 8.84
CA TRP A 427 13.21 -40.52 8.59
C TRP A 427 13.25 -39.95 7.18
N GLU A 428 13.11 -38.62 7.07
CA GLU A 428 13.27 -37.87 5.83
C GLU A 428 14.74 -37.87 5.36
N THR A 429 15.00 -38.15 4.08
CA THR A 429 16.37 -38.01 3.55
C THR A 429 16.75 -36.52 3.48
N LYS A 430 18.04 -36.21 3.54
CA LYS A 430 18.53 -34.82 3.43
C LYS A 430 18.02 -34.11 2.17
N ASP A 431 17.95 -34.83 1.05
CA ASP A 431 17.47 -34.29 -0.24
C ASP A 431 15.97 -34.00 -0.23
N LYS A 432 15.16 -34.92 0.33
CA LYS A 432 13.71 -34.70 0.47
C LYS A 432 13.41 -33.56 1.44
N ARG A 433 14.14 -33.47 2.56
CA ARG A 433 14.06 -32.33 3.48
C ARG A 433 14.36 -31.02 2.77
N THR A 434 15.43 -30.98 1.98
CA THR A 434 15.81 -29.79 1.21
C THR A 434 14.72 -29.41 0.22
N ALA A 435 14.20 -30.37 -0.55
CA ALA A 435 13.13 -30.13 -1.52
C ALA A 435 11.84 -29.62 -0.85
N ARG A 436 11.44 -30.22 0.28
CA ARG A 436 10.28 -29.79 1.06
C ARG A 436 10.44 -28.36 1.56
N LEU A 437 11.58 -28.03 2.13
CA LEU A 437 11.87 -26.68 2.62
C LEU A 437 11.84 -25.65 1.47
N GLN A 438 12.41 -25.98 0.31
CA GLN A 438 12.41 -25.10 -0.87
C GLN A 438 11.01 -24.87 -1.46
N ILE A 439 10.19 -25.93 -1.57
CA ILE A 439 8.81 -25.80 -2.07
C ILE A 439 7.94 -25.04 -1.07
N THR A 440 8.10 -25.31 0.23
CA THR A 440 7.38 -24.55 1.28
C THR A 440 7.80 -23.07 1.26
N ALA A 441 9.09 -22.78 1.01
CA ALA A 441 9.59 -21.42 0.84
C ALA A 441 8.99 -20.71 -0.39
N ALA A 442 8.74 -21.43 -1.48
CA ALA A 442 8.04 -20.83 -2.62
C ALA A 442 6.57 -20.51 -2.27
N ILE A 443 5.90 -21.42 -1.56
CA ILE A 443 4.50 -21.23 -1.17
C ILE A 443 4.34 -20.09 -0.15
N SER A 444 5.36 -19.80 0.67
CA SER A 444 5.31 -18.64 1.60
C SER A 444 5.30 -17.28 0.90
N TRP A 445 5.58 -17.23 -0.40
CA TRP A 445 5.47 -16.02 -1.22
C TRP A 445 4.06 -15.84 -1.81
N ILE A 446 3.18 -16.84 -1.66
CA ILE A 446 1.87 -16.91 -2.31
C ILE A 446 0.77 -16.58 -1.29
N TYR A 447 -0.14 -15.71 -1.70
CA TYR A 447 -1.27 -15.23 -0.91
C TYR A 447 -2.56 -15.41 -1.72
N HIS A 448 -3.67 -15.68 -1.04
CA HIS A 448 -4.99 -15.59 -1.65
C HIS A 448 -5.47 -14.13 -1.66
N SER A 449 -5.92 -13.64 -2.81
CA SER A 449 -6.53 -12.32 -2.95
C SER A 449 -8.02 -12.44 -3.28
N GLU A 450 -8.87 -11.98 -2.36
CA GLU A 450 -10.32 -11.88 -2.57
C GLU A 450 -10.66 -10.86 -3.67
N LEU A 451 -9.86 -9.79 -3.80
CA LEU A 451 -10.02 -8.77 -4.83
C LEU A 451 -9.79 -9.34 -6.23
N HIS A 452 -8.69 -10.08 -6.42
CA HIS A 452 -8.35 -10.69 -7.70
C HIS A 452 -9.00 -12.06 -7.94
N LYS A 453 -9.64 -12.64 -6.91
CA LYS A 453 -10.24 -13.98 -6.91
C LYS A 453 -9.26 -15.08 -7.32
N SER A 454 -7.98 -14.87 -7.05
CA SER A 454 -6.89 -15.77 -7.42
C SER A 454 -5.88 -15.86 -6.28
N ASP A 455 -5.02 -16.87 -6.34
CA ASP A 455 -3.78 -16.84 -5.56
C ASP A 455 -2.76 -15.98 -6.33
N GLY A 456 -1.70 -15.50 -5.67
CA GLY A 456 -0.72 -14.64 -6.31
C GLY A 456 0.47 -14.32 -5.43
N ILE A 457 1.52 -13.84 -6.07
CA ILE A 457 2.76 -13.48 -5.39
C ILE A 457 2.71 -11.99 -5.07
N TYR A 458 2.74 -11.65 -3.78
CA TYR A 458 2.79 -10.28 -3.34
C TYR A 458 4.24 -9.83 -3.18
N TYR A 459 4.57 -8.65 -3.71
CA TYR A 459 5.88 -8.06 -3.50
C TYR A 459 5.79 -6.53 -3.47
N SER A 460 6.73 -5.91 -2.76
CA SER A 460 6.89 -4.47 -2.75
C SER A 460 7.98 -4.06 -3.75
N TYR A 461 7.65 -3.13 -4.64
CA TYR A 461 8.56 -2.53 -5.61
C TYR A 461 8.94 -1.12 -5.15
N HIS A 462 10.24 -0.88 -4.98
CA HIS A 462 10.76 0.44 -4.66
C HIS A 462 11.11 1.21 -5.94
N ASP A 463 10.43 2.31 -6.22
CA ASP A 463 10.78 3.20 -7.32
C ASP A 463 11.87 4.17 -6.87
N TYR A 464 13.10 3.93 -7.29
CA TYR A 464 14.26 4.68 -6.83
C TYR A 464 14.34 6.12 -7.38
N LEU A 465 13.52 6.49 -8.38
CA LEU A 465 13.44 7.87 -8.87
C LEU A 465 12.47 8.72 -8.06
N THR A 466 11.61 8.11 -7.26
CA THR A 466 10.64 8.82 -6.42
C THR A 466 10.72 8.41 -4.96
N ASN A 467 11.45 7.34 -4.62
CA ASN A 467 11.43 6.66 -3.32
C ASN A 467 10.01 6.27 -2.85
N ILE A 468 9.10 6.01 -3.79
CA ILE A 468 7.76 5.49 -3.49
C ILE A 468 7.80 3.96 -3.57
N ILE A 469 7.24 3.32 -2.55
CA ILE A 469 7.07 1.86 -2.51
C ILE A 469 5.69 1.54 -3.05
N PHE A 470 5.64 0.70 -4.08
CA PHE A 470 4.43 0.15 -4.66
C PHE A 470 4.22 -1.27 -4.18
N ASP A 471 2.99 -1.61 -3.84
CA ASP A 471 2.61 -2.98 -3.63
C ASP A 471 2.15 -3.57 -4.96
N LYS A 472 2.67 -4.75 -5.29
CA LYS A 472 2.38 -5.46 -6.54
C LYS A 472 1.86 -6.85 -6.21
N PHE A 473 0.90 -7.28 -7.01
CA PHE A 473 0.33 -8.62 -6.95
C PHE A 473 0.48 -9.26 -8.32
N GLN A 474 1.26 -10.34 -8.39
CA GLN A 474 1.41 -11.13 -9.59
C GLN A 474 0.45 -12.33 -9.50
N PRO A 475 -0.69 -12.31 -10.23
CA PRO A 475 -1.68 -13.37 -10.13
C PRO A 475 -1.13 -14.70 -10.67
N ILE A 476 -1.53 -15.78 -10.01
CA ILE A 476 -1.34 -17.16 -10.46
C ILE A 476 -2.67 -17.92 -10.40
N ASN A 477 -2.70 -19.13 -10.94
CA ASN A 477 -3.82 -20.03 -10.70
C ASN A 477 -3.91 -20.39 -9.21
N LYS A 478 -5.14 -20.55 -8.70
CA LYS A 478 -5.35 -21.03 -7.32
C LYS A 478 -4.56 -22.31 -7.08
N LEU A 479 -3.86 -22.43 -5.97
CA LEU A 479 -3.17 -23.68 -5.61
C LEU A 479 -4.19 -24.82 -5.49
N ASP A 480 -3.82 -25.96 -6.08
CA ASP A 480 -4.61 -27.18 -6.03
C ASP A 480 -4.88 -27.61 -4.57
N LEU A 481 -6.11 -28.05 -4.30
CA LEU A 481 -6.55 -28.44 -2.95
C LEU A 481 -5.62 -29.49 -2.31
N ARG A 482 -5.01 -30.35 -3.14
CA ARG A 482 -4.08 -31.40 -2.71
C ARG A 482 -2.84 -30.85 -2.02
N TRP A 483 -2.39 -29.61 -2.32
CA TRP A 483 -1.27 -28.97 -1.62
C TRP A 483 -1.54 -28.79 -0.13
N PHE A 484 -2.75 -28.36 0.23
CA PHE A 484 -3.14 -28.12 1.61
C PHE A 484 -3.20 -29.43 2.39
N THR A 485 -3.79 -30.48 1.81
CA THR A 485 -3.80 -31.82 2.40
C THR A 485 -2.38 -32.34 2.63
N LEU A 486 -1.52 -32.19 1.63
CA LEU A 486 -0.14 -32.68 1.70
C LEU A 486 0.65 -31.95 2.78
N LEU A 487 0.68 -30.62 2.76
CA LEU A 487 1.54 -29.85 3.68
C LEU A 487 1.07 -29.86 5.13
N THR A 488 -0.23 -30.03 5.38
CA THR A 488 -0.79 -30.10 6.73
C THR A 488 -0.78 -31.51 7.32
N ALA A 489 -0.42 -32.53 6.51
CA ALA A 489 -0.42 -33.92 6.95
C ALA A 489 0.55 -34.16 8.13
N PRO A 490 0.20 -35.02 9.10
CA PRO A 490 1.03 -35.27 10.29
C PRO A 490 2.40 -35.90 10.02
N ASP A 491 2.54 -36.58 8.88
CA ASP A 491 3.73 -37.33 8.44
C ASP A 491 4.67 -36.50 7.56
N VAL A 492 4.28 -35.28 7.18
CA VAL A 492 5.20 -34.32 6.56
C VAL A 492 6.07 -33.70 7.64
N GLY A 493 7.38 -33.85 7.51
CA GLY A 493 8.37 -33.41 8.49
C GLY A 493 8.16 -31.95 8.90
N ARG A 494 8.05 -31.70 10.20
CA ARG A 494 7.95 -30.36 10.80
C ARG A 494 9.29 -30.02 11.45
N PRO A 495 9.72 -28.75 11.46
CA PRO A 495 10.88 -28.35 12.26
C PRO A 495 10.61 -28.63 13.75
N ASP A 496 11.65 -29.02 14.50
CA ASP A 496 11.53 -29.39 15.92
C ASP A 496 11.36 -28.17 16.87
N SER A 497 11.43 -26.94 16.36
CA SER A 497 11.23 -25.70 17.12
C SER A 497 9.99 -24.91 16.67
N ILE A 498 9.36 -24.22 17.63
CA ILE A 498 8.30 -23.21 17.38
C ILE A 498 8.86 -21.97 16.66
N ASP A 499 10.18 -21.84 16.56
CA ASP A 499 10.85 -20.74 15.87
C ASP A 499 10.98 -21.02 14.36
N SER A 500 9.87 -20.82 13.64
CA SER A 500 9.76 -20.67 12.18
C SER A 500 10.13 -21.88 11.29
N TYR A 501 9.40 -22.05 10.18
CA TYR A 501 9.71 -23.10 9.19
C TYR A 501 11.08 -22.93 8.49
N PHE A 502 11.69 -21.77 8.66
CA PHE A 502 12.82 -21.30 7.86
C PHE A 502 14.10 -21.07 8.68
N SER A 503 14.14 -21.42 9.97
CA SER A 503 15.36 -21.29 10.80
C SER A 503 16.56 -22.07 10.23
N ASP A 504 16.28 -23.17 9.52
CA ASP A 504 17.29 -24.05 8.90
C ASP A 504 17.61 -23.70 7.44
N LEU A 505 16.89 -22.74 6.83
CA LEU A 505 17.19 -22.24 5.49
C LEU A 505 17.98 -20.93 5.62
N PRO A 506 19.18 -20.80 5.00
CA PRO A 506 19.97 -19.56 5.05
C PRO A 506 19.29 -18.35 4.35
N GLN A 507 18.27 -17.75 4.97
CA GLN A 507 17.68 -16.44 4.73
C GLN A 507 17.29 -16.07 3.28
N ILE A 508 16.20 -16.69 2.81
CA ILE A 508 15.30 -16.09 1.81
C ILE A 508 14.53 -14.94 2.51
N GLY A 509 15.21 -13.81 2.72
CA GLY A 509 14.66 -12.63 3.40
C GLY A 509 14.44 -12.86 4.90
N SER A 510 14.40 -11.79 5.68
CA SER A 510 14.23 -11.76 7.15
C SER A 510 12.82 -12.18 7.63
N MET A 511 12.12 -13.01 6.87
CA MET A 511 10.71 -13.31 7.03
C MET A 511 10.51 -14.74 7.51
N TYR A 512 10.40 -14.88 8.83
CA TYR A 512 10.24 -16.13 9.55
C TYR A 512 8.76 -16.50 9.69
N TYR A 513 8.18 -17.12 8.66
CA TYR A 513 6.78 -17.55 8.71
C TYR A 513 6.61 -18.99 9.19
N SER A 514 5.65 -19.23 10.07
CA SER A 514 5.21 -20.60 10.39
C SER A 514 4.34 -21.15 9.26
N LEU A 515 4.19 -22.48 9.17
CA LEU A 515 3.26 -23.07 8.21
C LEU A 515 1.82 -22.62 8.50
N GLU A 516 1.47 -22.41 9.76
CA GLU A 516 0.20 -21.84 10.16
C GLU A 516 -0.05 -20.46 9.55
N GLN A 517 0.95 -19.57 9.56
CA GLN A 517 0.83 -18.26 8.93
C GLN A 517 0.72 -18.37 7.41
N ILE A 518 1.52 -19.22 6.77
CA ILE A 518 1.44 -19.48 5.32
C ILE A 518 0.05 -19.97 4.94
N MET A 519 -0.49 -20.95 5.68
CA MET A 519 -1.83 -21.48 5.44
C MET A 519 -2.91 -20.41 5.67
N ALA A 520 -2.76 -19.55 6.69
CA ALA A 520 -3.69 -18.47 6.96
C ALA A 520 -3.78 -17.43 5.82
N TRP A 521 -2.69 -17.19 5.09
CA TRP A 521 -2.68 -16.30 3.92
C TRP A 521 -3.34 -16.89 2.68
N LEU A 522 -3.43 -18.21 2.60
CA LEU A 522 -4.06 -18.92 1.50
C LEU A 522 -5.55 -19.20 1.73
N ILE A 523 -6.10 -18.78 2.87
CA ILE A 523 -7.55 -18.88 3.17
C ILE A 523 -8.33 -18.10 2.10
N ASP A 524 -9.17 -18.84 1.38
CA ASP A 524 -10.23 -18.34 0.52
C ASP A 524 -11.56 -18.59 1.23
N SER A 525 -12.20 -17.52 1.71
CA SER A 525 -13.41 -17.60 2.55
C SER A 525 -14.61 -18.23 1.83
N LYS A 526 -14.55 -18.32 0.50
CA LYS A 526 -15.61 -18.87 -0.35
C LYS A 526 -15.35 -20.31 -0.77
N ASP A 527 -14.12 -20.81 -0.61
CA ASP A 527 -13.75 -22.20 -0.88
C ASP A 527 -13.88 -23.03 0.41
N GLN A 528 -15.06 -23.65 0.58
CA GLN A 528 -15.36 -24.48 1.76
C GLN A 528 -14.41 -25.67 1.91
N ALA A 529 -13.97 -26.28 0.81
CA ALA A 529 -13.08 -27.43 0.86
C ALA A 529 -11.68 -27.03 1.35
N ARG A 530 -11.17 -25.92 0.82
CA ARG A 530 -9.89 -25.33 1.27
C ARG A 530 -9.97 -24.86 2.73
N CYS A 531 -11.05 -24.15 3.10
CA CYS A 531 -11.29 -23.68 4.46
C CYS A 531 -11.38 -24.82 5.47
N LYS A 532 -11.97 -25.97 5.09
CA LYS A 532 -12.03 -27.14 5.96
C LYS A 532 -10.63 -27.67 6.29
N ILE A 533 -9.78 -27.89 5.29
CA ILE A 533 -8.43 -28.44 5.49
C ILE A 533 -7.57 -27.48 6.32
N ILE A 534 -7.53 -26.20 5.92
CA ILE A 534 -6.74 -25.19 6.63
C ILE A 534 -7.29 -24.94 8.03
N GLY A 535 -8.61 -24.83 8.17
CA GLY A 535 -9.29 -24.60 9.46
C GLY A 535 -9.04 -25.72 10.45
N ASP A 536 -9.20 -26.99 10.04
CA ASP A 536 -8.92 -28.15 10.89
C ASP A 536 -7.46 -28.15 11.36
N PHE A 537 -6.52 -27.84 10.46
CA PHE A 537 -5.10 -27.72 10.80
C PHE A 537 -4.83 -26.61 11.82
N LEU A 538 -5.32 -25.39 11.56
CA LEU A 538 -5.14 -24.23 12.44
C LEU A 538 -5.81 -24.44 13.81
N TYR A 539 -6.97 -25.10 13.86
CA TYR A 539 -7.65 -25.42 15.10
C TYR A 539 -6.81 -26.35 15.99
N GLN A 540 -6.16 -27.36 15.41
CA GLN A 540 -5.26 -28.24 16.15
C GLN A 540 -3.99 -27.52 16.63
N SER A 541 -3.45 -26.58 15.86
CA SER A 541 -2.33 -25.74 16.30
C SER A 541 -2.76 -24.79 17.44
N ALA A 542 -3.94 -24.17 17.33
CA ALA A 542 -4.51 -23.30 18.37
C ALA A 542 -4.73 -24.03 19.71
N LYS A 543 -5.08 -25.32 19.70
CA LYS A 543 -5.18 -26.14 20.93
C LYS A 543 -3.86 -26.27 21.70
N LYS A 544 -2.74 -26.25 20.97
CA LYS A 544 -1.40 -26.42 21.55
C LYS A 544 -0.73 -25.09 21.88
N GLU A 545 -1.22 -24.00 21.31
CA GLU A 545 -0.67 -22.66 21.50
C GLU A 545 -0.94 -22.14 22.91
N LYS A 546 0.13 -21.73 23.59
CA LYS A 546 0.10 -21.18 24.96
C LYS A 546 0.18 -19.66 24.97
N ASN A 547 0.69 -19.06 23.89
CA ASN A 547 0.78 -17.61 23.78
C ASN A 547 -0.57 -17.02 23.38
N VAL A 548 -1.17 -16.25 24.30
CA VAL A 548 -2.50 -15.64 24.14
C VAL A 548 -2.59 -14.74 22.90
N TRP A 549 -1.52 -14.01 22.57
CA TRP A 549 -1.51 -13.12 21.41
C TRP A 549 -1.54 -13.88 20.09
N ILE A 550 -0.74 -14.95 19.98
CA ILE A 550 -0.73 -15.83 18.80
C ILE A 550 -2.06 -16.59 18.70
N LYS A 551 -2.62 -17.01 19.84
CA LYS A 551 -3.95 -17.64 19.92
C LYS A 551 -5.07 -16.74 19.38
N ALA A 552 -5.00 -15.44 19.65
CA ALA A 552 -5.96 -14.48 19.11
C ALA A 552 -5.92 -14.39 17.57
N ASP A 553 -4.75 -14.54 16.95
CA ASP A 553 -4.64 -14.57 15.49
C ASP A 553 -5.23 -15.85 14.89
N TYR A 554 -5.02 -17.01 15.53
CA TYR A 554 -5.71 -18.24 15.14
C TYR A 554 -7.24 -18.08 15.13
N PHE A 555 -7.82 -17.40 16.12
CA PHE A 555 -9.26 -17.13 16.13
C PHE A 555 -9.71 -16.30 14.95
N LYS A 556 -8.96 -15.26 14.57
CA LYS A 556 -9.27 -14.46 13.37
C LYS A 556 -9.23 -15.33 12.11
N TYR A 557 -8.23 -16.20 11.98
CA TYR A 557 -8.10 -17.09 10.83
C TYR A 557 -9.21 -18.14 10.76
N LEU A 558 -9.56 -18.77 11.89
CA LEU A 558 -10.66 -19.75 11.97
C LEU A 558 -12.01 -19.11 11.62
N LYS A 559 -12.25 -17.88 12.07
CA LYS A 559 -13.46 -17.11 11.67
C LYS A 559 -13.50 -16.85 10.17
N ARG A 560 -12.36 -16.58 9.52
CA ARG A 560 -12.29 -16.47 8.04
C ARG A 560 -12.65 -17.78 7.34
N CYS A 561 -12.43 -18.93 7.98
CA CYS A 561 -12.87 -20.24 7.51
C CYS A 561 -14.33 -20.58 7.89
N GLY A 562 -15.08 -19.67 8.50
CA GLY A 562 -16.49 -19.85 8.86
C GLY A 562 -16.76 -20.49 10.22
N TRP A 563 -15.76 -20.61 11.10
CA TRP A 563 -15.96 -21.11 12.47
C TRP A 563 -16.69 -20.07 13.34
N SER A 564 -17.70 -20.52 14.08
CA SER A 564 -18.49 -19.67 14.98
C SER A 564 -17.81 -19.45 16.33
N ASP A 565 -18.27 -18.46 17.11
CA ASP A 565 -17.77 -18.26 18.48
C ASP A 565 -18.02 -19.50 19.36
N SER A 566 -19.14 -20.20 19.18
CA SER A 566 -19.44 -21.46 19.88
C SER A 566 -18.47 -22.60 19.53
N ASP A 567 -18.02 -22.69 18.27
CA ASP A 567 -17.03 -23.71 17.88
C ASP A 567 -15.66 -23.48 18.54
N LEU A 568 -15.40 -22.22 18.93
CA LEU A 568 -14.12 -21.76 19.48
C LEU A 568 -14.14 -21.63 21.01
N GLU A 569 -15.27 -21.84 21.68
CA GLU A 569 -15.37 -21.76 23.16
C GLU A 569 -14.36 -22.68 23.87
N PHE A 570 -14.13 -23.88 23.34
CA PHE A 570 -13.17 -24.85 23.91
C PHE A 570 -11.70 -24.46 23.75
N LEU A 571 -11.43 -23.36 23.05
CA LEU A 571 -10.09 -22.79 22.89
C LEU A 571 -9.88 -21.53 23.74
N GLN A 572 -10.92 -20.95 24.34
CA GLN A 572 -10.77 -19.87 25.33
C GLN A 572 -10.23 -20.44 26.64
#